data_AF-A0A918GXY7-F1
#
_entry.id   AF-A0A918GXY7-F1
#
_cell.length_a   1.000
_cell.length_b   1.000
_cell.length_c   1.000
_cell.angle_alpha   90.00
_cell.angle_beta   90.00
_cell.angle_gamma   90.00
#
_symmetry.space_group_name_H-M   'P 1'
#
loop_
_entity.id
_entity.type
_entity.pdbx_description
1 polymer ?
#
loop_
_entity_poly.entity_id
_entity_poly.type
_entity_poly.pdbx_seq_one_letter_code
_entity_poly.pdbx_strand_id
1 'polypeptide(L)'
;MQNADLDVSEDGLSKLADDMDAMQRYLEQQTRRMDAVVDSIEAGWRGPAAKAYRSLHRGVAEDAVRIRNILVLLEEATRLSRDGFTEQELDTLGRISKLQDGADVSATARAWSEPAPGSAPAQPQSRILDV
;
A
#
# COMPACT_ATOMS: atom_id res chain seq x y z
N MET A 1 -21.61 24.36 21.52
CA MET A 1 -20.79 23.55 20.60
C MET A 1 -21.76 22.90 19.63
N GLN A 2 -21.80 23.35 18.39
CA GLN A 2 -22.60 22.70 17.35
C GLN A 2 -21.87 21.42 16.98
N ASN A 3 -22.43 20.27 17.40
CA ASN A 3 -22.08 18.99 16.80
C ASN A 3 -22.48 19.12 15.34
N ALA A 4 -21.48 19.21 14.45
CA ALA A 4 -21.73 19.01 13.04
C ALA A 4 -22.15 17.55 12.91
N ASP A 5 -23.45 17.32 12.98
CA ASP A 5 -24.05 16.06 12.57
C ASP A 5 -23.73 15.95 11.08
N LEU A 6 -22.68 15.18 10.78
CA LEU A 6 -22.35 14.85 9.41
C LEU A 6 -23.46 13.90 8.96
N ASP A 7 -24.54 14.48 8.44
CA ASP A 7 -25.64 13.73 7.82
C ASP A 7 -25.12 13.11 6.52
N VAL A 8 -24.38 12.00 6.68
CA VAL A 8 -23.88 11.18 5.59
C VAL A 8 -24.82 10.00 5.46
N SER A 9 -25.42 9.84 4.28
CA SER A 9 -26.31 8.71 4.03
C SER A 9 -25.55 7.37 4.12
N GLU A 10 -26.27 6.30 4.45
CA GLU A 10 -25.74 4.94 4.44
C GLU A 10 -25.06 4.58 3.10
N ASP A 11 -25.66 5.03 1.99
CA ASP A 11 -25.10 4.87 0.64
C ASP A 11 -23.78 5.61 0.48
N GLY A 12 -23.65 6.79 1.09
CA GLY A 12 -22.42 7.59 1.11
C GLY A 12 -21.30 6.90 1.88
N LEU A 13 -21.61 6.32 3.05
CA LEU A 13 -20.65 5.55 3.85
C LEU A 13 -20.22 4.27 3.14
N SER A 14 -21.17 3.55 2.51
CA SER A 14 -20.86 2.35 1.73
C SER A 14 -19.93 2.67 0.56
N LYS A 15 -20.22 3.76 -0.17
CA LYS A 15 -19.36 4.23 -1.26
C LYS A 15 -17.97 4.62 -0.76
N LEU A 16 -17.87 5.32 0.37
CA LEU A 16 -16.58 5.72 0.94
C LEU A 16 -15.73 4.50 1.31
N ALA A 17 -16.34 3.47 1.90
CA ALA A 17 -15.63 2.22 2.19
C ALA A 17 -15.11 1.55 0.91
N ASP A 18 -15.93 1.50 -0.15
CA ASP A 18 -15.51 0.94 -1.44
C ASP A 18 -14.40 1.78 -2.12
N ASP A 19 -14.45 3.10 -1.97
CA ASP A 19 -13.39 4.01 -2.46
C ASP A 19 -12.07 3.80 -1.69
N MET A 20 -12.13 3.53 -0.37
CA MET A 20 -10.95 3.18 0.44
C MET A 20 -10.34 1.84 0.00
N ASP A 21 -11.15 0.81 -0.20
CA ASP A 21 -10.73 -0.49 -0.72
C ASP A 21 -10.09 -0.35 -2.13
N ALA A 22 -10.66 0.47 -3.01
CA ALA A 22 -10.07 0.79 -4.30
C ALA A 22 -8.70 1.48 -4.17
N MET A 23 -8.55 2.40 -3.21
CA MET A 23 -7.27 3.08 -2.96
C MET A 23 -6.20 2.12 -2.42
N GLN A 24 -6.58 1.16 -1.57
CA GLN A 24 -5.66 0.13 -1.09
C GLN A 24 -5.06 -0.68 -2.26
N ARG A 25 -5.91 -1.15 -3.19
CA ARG A 25 -5.44 -1.85 -4.40
C ARG A 25 -4.57 -0.97 -5.30
N TYR A 26 -4.95 0.30 -5.43
CA TYR A 26 -4.19 1.25 -6.25
C TYR A 26 -2.78 1.45 -5.69
N LEU A 27 -2.63 1.65 -4.38
CA LEU A 27 -1.33 1.81 -3.72
C LEU A 27 -0.44 0.58 -3.94
N GLU A 28 -0.97 -0.62 -3.75
CA GLU A 28 -0.24 -1.87 -4.00
C GLU A 28 0.26 -1.94 -5.46
N GLN A 29 -0.60 -1.59 -6.42
CA GLN A 29 -0.22 -1.61 -7.83
C GLN A 29 0.83 -0.55 -8.19
N GLN A 30 0.78 0.64 -7.58
CA GLN A 30 1.81 1.67 -7.79
C GLN A 30 3.16 1.25 -7.22
N THR A 31 3.19 0.63 -6.04
CA THR A 31 4.45 0.11 -5.46
C THR A 31 5.09 -0.93 -6.38
N ARG A 32 4.31 -1.91 -6.86
CA ARG A 32 4.80 -2.94 -7.81
C ARG A 32 5.27 -2.34 -9.13
N ARG A 33 4.60 -1.31 -9.63
CA ARG A 33 5.02 -0.60 -10.85
C ARG A 33 6.35 0.12 -10.66
N MET A 34 6.52 0.80 -9.52
CA MET A 34 7.81 1.42 -9.19
C MET A 34 8.92 0.38 -9.07
N ASP A 35 8.65 -0.78 -8.49
CA ASP A 35 9.63 -1.87 -8.38
C ASP A 35 10.10 -2.35 -9.76
N ALA A 36 9.18 -2.58 -10.70
CA ALA A 36 9.51 -2.96 -12.07
C ALA A 36 10.36 -1.89 -12.80
N VAL A 37 10.12 -0.61 -12.52
CA VAL A 37 10.95 0.48 -13.04
C VAL A 37 12.35 0.44 -12.45
N VAL A 38 12.49 0.19 -11.14
CA VAL A 38 13.79 0.02 -10.48
C VAL A 38 14.59 -1.12 -11.11
N ASP A 39 13.98 -2.28 -11.25
CA ASP A 39 14.62 -3.46 -11.87
C ASP A 39 15.15 -3.15 -13.27
N SER A 40 14.39 -2.39 -14.06
CA SER A 40 14.80 -1.99 -15.41
C SER A 40 16.01 -1.04 -15.43
N ILE A 41 16.09 -0.12 -14.46
CA ILE A 41 17.18 0.85 -14.35
C ILE A 41 18.46 0.16 -13.84
N GLU A 42 18.33 -0.74 -12.88
CA GLU A 42 19.48 -1.45 -12.30
C GLU A 42 20.10 -2.50 -13.21
N ALA A 43 19.33 -3.03 -14.16
CA ALA A 43 19.88 -3.82 -15.25
C ALA A 43 20.94 -3.03 -16.06
N GLY A 44 20.78 -1.70 -16.15
CA GLY A 44 21.70 -0.80 -16.84
C GLY A 44 22.81 -0.23 -15.96
N TRP A 45 22.52 0.14 -14.71
CA TRP A 45 23.46 0.85 -13.82
C TRP A 45 23.71 0.11 -12.51
N ARG A 46 24.72 -0.76 -12.48
CA ARG A 46 25.19 -1.39 -11.24
C ARG A 46 26.15 -0.45 -10.51
N GLY A 47 25.68 0.23 -9.46
CA GLY A 47 26.54 1.16 -8.71
C GLY A 47 25.92 1.75 -7.44
N PRO A 48 26.63 2.68 -6.76
CA PRO A 48 26.15 3.33 -5.54
C PRO A 48 24.80 4.06 -5.70
N ALA A 49 24.54 4.64 -6.87
CA ALA A 49 23.27 5.31 -7.18
C ALA A 49 22.08 4.34 -7.18
N ALA A 50 22.24 3.14 -7.77
CA ALA A 50 21.22 2.10 -7.75
C ALA A 50 20.89 1.65 -6.31
N LYS A 51 21.91 1.44 -5.47
CA LYS A 51 21.72 1.12 -4.04
C LYS A 51 20.97 2.21 -3.28
N ALA A 52 21.32 3.48 -3.52
CA ALA A 52 20.64 4.61 -2.90
C ALA A 52 19.16 4.67 -3.32
N TYR A 53 18.87 4.44 -4.61
CA TYR A 53 17.50 4.42 -5.13
C TYR A 53 16.69 3.25 -4.54
N ARG A 54 17.25 2.03 -4.47
CA ARG A 54 16.60 0.89 -3.79
C ARG A 54 16.22 1.21 -2.35
N SER A 55 17.12 1.87 -1.62
CA SER A 55 16.83 2.25 -0.23
C SER A 55 15.68 3.25 -0.14
N LEU A 56 15.62 4.22 -1.05
CA LEU A 56 14.51 5.16 -1.13
C LEU A 56 13.20 4.45 -1.49
N HIS A 57 13.22 3.57 -2.50
CA HIS A 57 12.04 2.82 -2.92
C HIS A 57 11.46 1.98 -1.79
N ARG A 58 12.32 1.27 -1.05
CA ARG A 58 11.91 0.50 0.13
C ARG A 58 11.22 1.37 1.18
N GLY A 59 11.74 2.58 1.45
CA GLY A 59 11.08 3.53 2.33
C GLY A 59 9.69 3.96 1.83
N VAL A 60 9.56 4.24 0.53
CA VAL A 60 8.25 4.57 -0.08
C VAL A 60 7.28 3.38 -0.01
N ALA A 61 7.76 2.15 -0.19
CA ALA A 61 6.94 0.96 -0.04
C ALA A 61 6.48 0.75 1.41
N GLU A 62 7.36 0.99 2.40
CA GLU A 62 7.02 0.98 3.82
C GLU A 62 5.93 2.02 4.14
N ASP A 63 6.03 3.23 3.59
CA ASP A 63 5.01 4.27 3.74
C ASP A 63 3.68 3.87 3.08
N ALA A 64 3.71 3.28 1.88
CA ALA A 64 2.51 2.80 1.19
C ALA A 64 1.78 1.70 1.98
N VAL A 65 2.53 0.76 2.58
CA VAL A 65 1.97 -0.26 3.48
C VAL A 65 1.33 0.39 4.71
N ARG A 66 1.99 1.37 5.33
CA ARG A 66 1.44 2.08 6.49
C ARG A 66 0.14 2.79 6.16
N ILE A 67 0.09 3.51 5.03
CA ILE A 67 -1.13 4.16 4.55
C ILE A 67 -2.23 3.12 4.32
N ARG A 68 -1.91 1.99 3.66
CA ARG A 68 -2.88 0.92 3.45
C ARG A 68 -3.46 0.39 4.76
N ASN A 69 -2.63 0.15 5.77
CA ASN A 69 -3.11 -0.36 7.07
C ASN A 69 -4.12 0.62 7.69
N ILE A 70 -3.81 1.92 7.69
CA ILE A 70 -4.73 2.96 8.16
C ILE A 70 -6.03 2.93 7.34
N LEU A 71 -5.95 2.81 6.00
CA LEU A 71 -7.13 2.73 5.14
C LEU A 71 -7.98 1.50 5.44
N VAL A 72 -7.40 0.35 5.76
CA VAL A 72 -8.14 -0.85 6.17
C VAL A 72 -8.92 -0.59 7.46
N LEU A 73 -8.29 0.06 8.44
CA LEU A 73 -8.97 0.38 9.70
C LEU A 73 -10.12 1.38 9.47
N LEU A 74 -9.88 2.40 8.64
CA LEU A 74 -10.88 3.42 8.32
C LEU A 74 -12.03 2.84 7.48
N GLU A 75 -11.75 1.93 6.55
CA GLU A 75 -12.77 1.22 5.79
C GLU A 75 -13.68 0.43 6.73
N GLU A 76 -13.09 -0.38 7.61
CA GLU A 76 -13.85 -1.20 8.55
C GLU A 76 -14.68 -0.32 9.49
N ALA A 77 -14.09 0.77 10.02
CA ALA A 77 -14.82 1.72 10.85
C ALA A 77 -15.97 2.38 10.09
N THR A 78 -15.79 2.68 8.80
CA THR A 78 -16.84 3.26 7.95
C THR A 78 -17.96 2.25 7.69
N ARG A 79 -17.63 0.98 7.45
CA ARG A 79 -18.62 -0.09 7.26
C ARG A 79 -19.44 -0.33 8.53
N LEU A 80 -18.79 -0.38 9.69
CA LEU A 80 -19.46 -0.54 10.99
C LEU A 80 -20.26 0.70 11.39
N SER A 81 -19.81 1.90 11.00
CA SER A 81 -20.54 3.14 11.28
C SER A 81 -21.82 3.30 10.46
N ARG A 82 -22.06 2.45 9.44
CA ARG A 82 -23.18 2.59 8.51
C ARG A 82 -24.52 2.76 9.23
N ASP A 83 -24.78 1.93 10.24
CA ASP A 83 -26.03 1.94 11.01
C ASP A 83 -25.86 2.61 12.39
N GLY A 84 -24.73 3.28 12.61
CA GLY A 84 -24.28 3.79 13.90
C GLY A 84 -23.52 2.74 14.72
N PHE A 85 -22.49 3.17 15.46
CA PHE A 85 -21.63 2.23 16.21
C PHE A 85 -22.33 1.59 17.42
N THR A 86 -22.19 0.27 17.54
CA THR A 86 -22.47 -0.50 18.75
C THR A 86 -21.21 -0.69 19.61
N GLU A 87 -21.38 -1.00 20.90
CA GLU A 87 -20.23 -1.29 21.80
C GLU A 87 -19.36 -2.46 21.31
N GLN A 88 -19.99 -3.47 20.70
CA GLN A 88 -19.30 -4.65 20.18
C GLN A 88 -18.44 -4.31 18.95
N GLU A 89 -18.90 -3.39 18.11
CA GLU A 89 -18.16 -2.91 16.93
C GLU A 89 -16.98 -2.04 17.32
N LEU A 90 -17.14 -1.18 18.34
CA LEU A 90 -16.03 -0.39 18.89
C LEU A 90 -14.93 -1.28 19.49
N ASP A 91 -15.31 -2.35 20.21
CA ASP A 91 -14.34 -3.33 20.72
C ASP A 91 -13.63 -4.07 19.57
N THR A 92 -14.37 -4.43 18.51
CA THR A 92 -13.80 -5.05 17.31
C THR A 92 -12.77 -4.14 16.63
N LEU A 93 -13.08 -2.86 16.44
CA LEU A 93 -12.13 -1.86 15.92
C LEU A 93 -10.90 -1.73 16.81
N GLY A 94 -11.08 -1.69 18.14
CA GLY A 94 -9.98 -1.64 19.10
C GLY A 94 -9.04 -2.84 19.00
N ARG A 95 -9.57 -4.05 18.74
CA ARG A 95 -8.76 -5.25 18.51
C ARG A 95 -8.02 -5.19 17.17
N ILE A 96 -8.68 -4.76 16.10
CA ILE A 96 -8.07 -4.63 14.77
C ILE A 96 -6.93 -3.61 14.82
N SER A 97 -7.13 -2.45 15.42
CA SER A 97 -6.09 -1.41 15.59
C SER A 97 -4.86 -1.97 16.30
N LYS A 98 -5.03 -2.72 17.39
CA LYS A 98 -3.91 -3.34 18.12
C LYS A 98 -3.14 -4.37 17.28
N LEU A 99 -3.84 -5.15 16.46
CA LEU A 99 -3.21 -6.10 15.55
C LEU A 99 -2.40 -5.39 14.47
N GLN A 100 -2.90 -4.26 13.96
CA GLN A 100 -2.18 -3.45 12.97
C GLN A 100 -0.95 -2.76 13.55
N ASP A 101 -1.01 -2.29 14.81
CA ASP A 101 0.15 -1.70 15.50
C ASP A 101 1.31 -2.71 15.64
N GLY A 102 0.99 -4.00 15.73
CA GLY A 102 1.97 -5.09 15.78
C GLY A 102 2.41 -5.62 14.41
N ALA A 103 1.88 -5.10 13.31
CA ALA A 103 2.20 -5.62 11.97
C ALA A 103 3.60 -5.19 11.50
N ASP A 104 4.35 -6.14 10.93
CA ASP A 104 5.66 -5.85 10.35
C ASP A 104 5.52 -5.17 8.98
N VAL A 105 5.50 -3.84 9.02
CA VAL A 105 5.44 -2.97 7.84
C VAL A 105 6.62 -3.24 6.90
N SER A 106 7.82 -3.43 7.45
CA SER A 106 9.05 -3.63 6.69
C SER A 106 9.04 -4.96 5.93
N ALA A 107 8.57 -6.04 6.57
CA ALA A 107 8.42 -7.34 5.92
C ALA A 107 7.37 -7.31 4.80
N THR A 108 6.24 -6.65 5.02
CA THR A 108 5.18 -6.51 4.02
C THR A 108 5.65 -5.66 2.83
N ALA A 109 6.31 -4.54 3.11
CA ALA A 109 6.87 -3.66 2.08
C ALA A 109 7.92 -4.39 1.24
N ARG A 110 8.78 -5.19 1.89
CA ARG A 110 9.73 -6.06 1.20
C ARG A 110 9.03 -7.05 0.29
N ALA A 111 7.95 -7.71 0.74
CA ALA A 111 7.20 -8.64 -0.11
C ALA A 111 6.58 -7.97 -1.35
N TRP A 112 6.33 -6.66 -1.31
CA TRP A 112 5.82 -5.89 -2.45
C TRP A 112 6.90 -5.27 -3.34
N SER A 113 8.14 -5.19 -2.83
CA SER A 113 9.28 -4.50 -3.45
C SER A 113 10.47 -5.44 -3.70
N GLU A 114 10.27 -6.75 -3.58
CA GLU A 114 11.23 -7.75 -3.98
C GLU A 114 10.69 -8.46 -5.23
N PRO A 115 11.54 -8.64 -6.26
CA PRO A 115 11.15 -9.40 -7.43
C PRO A 115 10.85 -10.85 -7.01
N ALA A 116 9.77 -11.41 -7.57
CA ALA A 116 9.38 -12.79 -7.32
C ALA A 116 10.59 -13.75 -7.49
N PRO A 117 10.78 -14.74 -6.60
CA PRO A 117 11.90 -15.66 -6.69
C PRO A 117 11.84 -16.43 -8.01
N GLY A 118 12.74 -16.10 -8.94
CA GLY A 118 12.80 -16.68 -10.29
C GLY A 118 12.87 -15.68 -11.44
N SER A 119 12.63 -14.39 -11.20
CA SER A 119 12.82 -13.35 -12.22
C SER A 119 14.31 -13.00 -12.31
N ALA A 120 15.07 -13.77 -13.10
CA ALA A 120 16.41 -13.35 -13.49
C ALA A 120 16.32 -12.00 -14.22
N PRO A 121 17.21 -11.02 -13.94
CA PRO A 121 17.21 -9.76 -14.68
C PRO A 121 17.38 -10.07 -16.18
N ALA A 122 16.45 -9.60 -17.00
CA ALA A 122 16.50 -9.77 -18.44
C ALA A 122 17.85 -9.27 -18.94
N GLN A 123 18.63 -10.15 -19.59
CA GLN A 123 19.92 -9.78 -20.15
C GLN A 123 19.72 -8.66 -21.18
N PRO A 124 20.50 -7.57 -21.13
CA PRO A 124 20.36 -6.47 -22.08
C PRO A 124 20.70 -6.97 -23.49
N GLN A 125 19.70 -7.03 -24.38
CA GLN A 125 19.90 -7.27 -25.79
C GLN A 125 20.23 -5.95 -26.50
N SER A 126 21.48 -5.52 -26.39
CA SER A 126 21.96 -4.37 -27.17
C SER A 126 22.06 -4.75 -28.66
N ARG A 127 21.14 -4.22 -29.49
CA ARG A 127 21.20 -4.29 -30.96
C ARG A 127 21.87 -3.04 -31.54
N ILE A 128 23.13 -2.78 -31.19
CA ILE A 128 23.84 -1.58 -31.67
C ILE A 128 25.10 -1.86 -32.51
N LEU A 129 25.33 -3.12 -32.88
CA LEU A 129 26.37 -3.47 -33.85
C LEU A 129 25.73 -4.16 -35.06
N ASP A 130 25.10 -3.37 -35.91
CA ASP A 130 24.81 -3.75 -37.30
C ASP A 130 24.85 -2.48 -38.17
N VAL A 131 26.07 -1.93 -38.34
CA VAL A 131 26.49 -1.04 -39.45
C VAL A 131 27.99 -1.29 -39.69
#